data_AF-A0A2A2DS87-F1
#
_entry.id   AF-A0A2A2DS87-F1
#
_cell.length_a   1.000
_cell.length_b   1.000
_cell.length_c   1.000
_cell.angle_alpha   90.00
_cell.angle_beta   90.00
_cell.angle_gamma   90.00
#
_symmetry.space_group_name_H-M   'P 1'
#
loop_
_entity.id
_entity.type
_entity.pdbx_description
1 polymer ?
#
loop_
_entity_poly.entity_id
_entity_poly.type
_entity_poly.pdbx_seq_one_letter_code
_entity_poly.pdbx_strand_id
1 'polypeptide(L)' 'MDKLMSIGGVGNDGTALLFPELPRIAKGWVETNAQFKLEATKAQSVNNGFGVVNIGLGRGEALRTFNSNILLFEALLE' A
#
# COMPACT_ATOMS: atom_id res chain seq x y z
N MET A 1 6.47 -6.82 -2.42
CA MET A 1 5.02 -6.69 -2.11
C MET A 1 4.66 -7.56 -0.90
N ASP A 2 5.09 -8.81 -0.87
CA ASP A 2 4.74 -9.82 0.15
C ASP A 2 4.95 -9.35 1.60
N LYS A 3 6.06 -8.66 1.89
CA LYS A 3 6.35 -8.12 3.24
C LYS A 3 5.37 -7.03 3.69
N LEU A 4 4.83 -6.23 2.77
CA LEU A 4 3.81 -5.23 3.12
C LEU A 4 2.42 -5.85 3.21
N MET A 5 2.16 -6.90 2.43
CA MET A 5 0.91 -7.66 2.50
C MET A 5 0.79 -8.40 3.84
N SER A 6 1.90 -8.92 4.41
CA SER A 6 1.87 -9.62 5.71
C SER A 6 1.49 -8.74 6.90
N ILE A 7 1.73 -7.43 6.80
CA ILE A 7 1.30 -6.41 7.79
C ILE A 7 0.17 -5.53 7.22
N GLY A 8 -0.46 -6.01 6.15
CA GLY A 8 -1.42 -5.28 5.35
C GLY A 8 -2.84 -5.33 5.88
N GLY A 9 -3.61 -4.31 5.59
CA GLY A 9 -5.06 -4.35 5.71
C GLY A 9 -5.75 -3.46 4.68
N VAL A 10 -7.00 -3.79 4.39
CA VAL A 10 -7.81 -3.05 3.42
C VAL A 10 -8.45 -1.81 4.05
N GLY A 11 -8.41 -0.68 3.34
CA GLY A 11 -8.91 0.62 3.81
C GLY A 11 -10.33 0.96 3.35
N ASN A 12 -10.85 0.28 2.33
CA ASN A 12 -12.23 0.44 1.85
C ASN A 12 -12.78 -0.84 1.21
N ASP A 13 -14.08 -0.84 0.90
CA ASP A 13 -14.79 -2.01 0.39
C ASP A 13 -14.31 -2.41 -1.01
N GLY A 14 -13.93 -1.43 -1.82
CA GLY A 14 -13.34 -1.66 -3.14
C GLY A 14 -12.06 -2.49 -3.05
N THR A 15 -11.17 -2.16 -2.10
CA THR A 15 -9.98 -2.97 -1.87
C THR A 15 -10.29 -4.33 -1.27
N ALA A 16 -11.31 -4.46 -0.42
CA ALA A 16 -11.70 -5.73 0.19
C ALA A 16 -12.12 -6.78 -0.87
N LEU A 17 -12.68 -6.34 -1.99
CA LEU A 17 -12.99 -7.23 -3.12
C LEU A 17 -11.72 -7.72 -3.86
N LEU A 18 -10.66 -6.90 -3.88
CA LEU A 18 -9.40 -7.21 -4.56
C LEU A 18 -8.46 -8.07 -3.71
N PHE A 19 -8.51 -7.90 -2.38
CA PHE A 19 -7.68 -8.63 -1.40
C PHE A 19 -8.56 -9.16 -0.25
N PRO A 20 -9.45 -10.13 -0.52
CA PRO A 20 -10.41 -10.64 0.45
C PRO A 20 -9.78 -11.35 1.67
N GLU A 21 -8.51 -11.75 1.55
CA GLU A 21 -7.73 -12.37 2.61
C GLU A 21 -7.20 -11.37 3.65
N LEU A 22 -7.16 -10.08 3.31
CA LEU A 22 -6.61 -9.05 4.19
C LEU A 22 -7.69 -8.48 5.14
N PRO A 23 -7.35 -8.23 6.42
CA PRO A 23 -8.31 -7.69 7.38
C PRO A 23 -8.68 -6.23 7.04
N ARG A 24 -9.91 -5.83 7.36
CA ARG A 24 -10.33 -4.41 7.31
C ARG A 24 -9.65 -3.66 8.45
N ILE A 25 -8.94 -2.58 8.11
CA ILE A 25 -8.25 -1.75 9.10
C ILE A 25 -8.81 -0.32 9.12
N ALA A 26 -9.04 0.17 10.33
CA ALA A 26 -9.58 1.50 10.62
C ALA A 26 -8.55 2.33 11.42
N LYS A 27 -9.00 3.25 12.26
CA LYS A 27 -8.14 4.17 13.04
C LYS A 27 -7.01 3.43 13.77
N GLY A 28 -5.82 4.05 13.82
CA GLY A 28 -4.64 3.52 14.52
C GLY A 28 -3.67 2.73 13.64
N TRP A 29 -4.02 2.41 12.40
CA TRP A 29 -3.19 1.60 11.49
C TRP A 29 -1.81 2.19 11.18
N VAL A 30 -1.66 3.52 11.26
CA VAL A 30 -0.46 4.26 10.83
C VAL A 30 0.84 3.88 11.58
N GLU A 31 0.75 3.24 12.75
CA GLU A 31 1.92 2.78 13.51
C GLU A 31 2.34 1.34 13.18
N THR A 32 1.43 0.50 12.70
CA THR A 32 1.61 -0.96 12.68
C THR A 32 1.42 -1.57 11.30
N ASN A 33 0.56 -0.99 10.45
CA ASN A 33 0.08 -1.65 9.24
C ASN A 33 0.35 -0.85 7.98
N ALA A 34 0.39 -1.55 6.85
CA ALA A 34 0.23 -0.95 5.54
C ALA A 34 -1.28 -0.92 5.21
N GLN A 35 -1.79 0.22 4.74
CA GLN A 35 -3.18 0.34 4.32
C GLN A 35 -3.31 0.34 2.80
N PHE A 36 -4.01 -0.66 2.27
CA PHE A 36 -4.33 -0.76 0.85
C PHE A 36 -5.67 -0.10 0.56
N LYS A 37 -5.72 0.84 -0.37
CA LYS A 37 -6.94 1.61 -0.66
C LYS A 37 -7.12 1.84 -2.16
N LEU A 38 -8.24 1.35 -2.69
CA LEU A 38 -8.66 1.59 -4.07
C LEU A 38 -9.25 2.99 -4.16
N GLU A 39 -8.63 3.85 -4.97
CA GLU A 39 -9.01 5.25 -5.15
C GLU A 39 -9.13 5.60 -6.63
N ALA A 40 -9.67 6.80 -6.92
CA ALA A 40 -9.86 7.32 -8.27
C ALA A 40 -10.72 6.42 -9.19
N THR A 41 -11.62 5.61 -8.63
CA THR A 41 -12.59 4.87 -9.44
C THR A 41 -13.48 5.87 -10.20
N LYS A 42 -13.84 5.52 -11.44
CA LYS A 42 -14.63 6.35 -12.39
C LYS A 42 -13.88 7.53 -13.02
N ALA A 43 -12.65 7.83 -12.61
CA ALA A 43 -11.83 8.83 -13.30
C ALA A 43 -11.24 8.24 -14.59
N GLN A 44 -11.80 8.58 -15.75
CA GLN A 44 -11.37 8.01 -17.05
C GLN A 44 -9.89 8.27 -17.36
N SER A 45 -9.33 9.37 -16.86
CA SER A 45 -7.90 9.68 -16.98
C SER A 45 -6.98 8.78 -16.14
N VAL A 46 -7.53 7.99 -15.21
CA VAL A 46 -6.78 7.09 -14.33
C VAL A 46 -7.19 5.66 -14.60
N ASN A 47 -6.29 4.89 -15.23
CA ASN A 47 -6.50 3.47 -15.53
C ASN A 47 -7.88 3.21 -16.19
N ASN A 48 -8.26 4.01 -17.19
CA ASN A 48 -9.54 3.92 -17.89
C ASN A 48 -10.78 3.89 -16.97
N GLY A 49 -10.71 4.53 -15.80
CA GLY A 49 -11.79 4.54 -14.81
C GLY A 49 -11.82 3.36 -13.84
N PHE A 50 -10.93 2.37 -13.98
CA PHE A 50 -10.82 1.24 -13.05
C PHE A 50 -10.19 1.61 -11.70
N GLY A 51 -9.58 2.80 -11.61
CA GLY A 51 -8.92 3.29 -10.40
C GLY A 51 -7.55 2.65 -10.15
N VAL A 52 -6.96 2.97 -9.00
CA VAL A 52 -5.63 2.51 -8.58
C VAL A 52 -5.63 2.13 -7.10
N VAL A 53 -4.87 1.10 -6.74
CA VAL A 53 -4.66 0.73 -5.34
C VAL A 53 -3.43 1.46 -4.82
N ASN A 54 -3.66 2.36 -3.87
CA ASN A 54 -2.61 3.05 -3.13
C ASN A 54 -2.22 2.26 -1.88
N ILE A 55 -0.95 2.37 -1.49
CA ILE A 55 -0.42 1.81 -0.25
C ILE A 55 -0.07 2.96 0.70
N GLY A 56 -0.83 3.11 1.77
CA GLY A 56 -0.48 3.96 2.88
C GLY A 56 0.53 3.26 3.78
N LEU A 57 1.70 3.86 3.99
CA LEU A 57 2.77 3.30 4.82
C LEU A 57 2.73 3.77 6.28
N GLY A 58 1.97 4.83 6.56
CA GLY A 58 1.95 5.46 7.88
C GLY A 58 3.33 5.98 8.29
N ARG A 59 3.63 5.94 9.58
CA ARG A 59 4.91 6.38 10.16
C ARG A 59 5.66 5.29 10.93
N GLY A 60 5.08 4.10 11.03
CA GLY A 60 5.62 3.01 11.83
C GLY A 60 6.18 1.84 11.00
N GLU A 61 5.73 0.64 11.32
CA GLU A 61 6.32 -0.62 10.84
C GLU A 61 6.28 -0.78 9.32
N ALA A 62 5.19 -0.35 8.67
CA ALA A 62 5.06 -0.42 7.21
C ALA A 62 6.06 0.48 6.49
N LEU A 63 6.28 1.71 6.97
CA LEU A 63 7.32 2.60 6.42
C LEU A 63 8.73 2.02 6.62
N ARG A 64 9.03 1.47 7.80
CA ARG A 64 10.33 0.81 8.05
C ARG A 64 10.55 -0.40 7.14
N THR A 65 9.51 -1.20 6.94
CA THR A 65 9.55 -2.37 6.05
C THR A 65 9.78 -1.93 4.62
N PHE A 66 9.08 -0.90 4.13
CA PHE A 66 9.31 -0.37 2.79
C PHE A 66 10.77 0.11 2.63
N ASN A 67 11.24 0.99 3.52
CA ASN A 67 12.56 1.60 3.43
C ASN A 67 13.71 0.59 3.50
N SER A 68 13.61 -0.43 4.36
CA SER A 68 14.66 -1.45 4.49
C SER A 68 14.79 -2.38 3.27
N ASN A 69 13.83 -2.33 2.35
CA ASN A 69 13.86 -3.12 1.11
C ASN A 69 14.14 -2.27 -0.14
N ILE A 70 14.42 -0.97 0.03
CA ILE A 70 14.89 -0.13 -1.08
C ILE A 70 16.33 -0.50 -1.38
N LEU A 71 16.59 -0.93 -2.62
CA LEU A 71 17.95 -1.14 -3.11
C LEU A 71 18.54 0.22 -3.49
N LEU A 72 19.63 0.60 -2.81
CA LEU A 72 20.40 1.78 -3.16
C LEU A 72 21.52 1.36 -4.10
N PHE A 73 21.67 2.10 -5.20
CA PHE A 73 22.76 1.94 -6.15
C PHE A 73 23.66 3.15 -6.05
N GLU A 74 24.97 2.92 -5.93
CA GLU A 74 25.97 3.97 -6.03
C GLU A 74 26.53 3.98 -7.46
N ALA A 75 26.78 5.19 -7.98
CA ALA A 75 27.47 5.34 -9.24
C ALA A 75 28.95 4.94 -9.04
N LEU A 76 29.47 4.08 -9.91
CA LEU A 76 30.91 3.85 -9.99
C LEU A 76 31.53 5.12 -10.60
N LEU A 77 32.34 5.83 -9.82
CA LEU A 77 33.16 6.93 -10.32
C LEU A 77 34.42 6.31 -10.94
N GLU A 78 34.59 6.52 -12.25
CA GLU A 78 35.84 6.23 -12.98
C GLU A 78 36.89 7.33 -12.75
#